data_AF-A0A9P6UK87-F1
#
_entry.id   AF-A0A9P6UK87-F1
#
_cell.length_a   1.000
_cell.length_b   1.000
_cell.length_c   1.000
_cell.angle_alpha   90.00
_cell.angle_beta   90.00
_cell.angle_gamma   90.00
#
_symmetry.space_group_name_H-M   'P 1'
#
loop_
_entity.id
_entity.type
_entity.pdbx_description
1 polymer ?
#
loop_
_entity_poly.entity_id
_entity_poly.type
_entity_poly.pdbx_seq_one_letter_code
_entity_poly.pdbx_strand_id
1 'polypeptide(L)'
;MRSTSIEDVKEALDDYREQRFDHVKTQYEASQWNAKLIYGHTFLERMLRQGTLHLLPKSVHKNISIKDAKYRPQVAFLPQAPDRGSLAAFPQKPSRRYTEEQQAVPV
;
A
#
# COMPACT_ATOMS: atom_id res chain seq x y z
N MET A 1 -10.44 -20.62 -15.61
CA MET A 1 -10.76 -20.70 -14.17
C MET A 1 -9.66 -21.47 -13.44
N ARG A 2 -9.01 -20.87 -12.43
CA ARG A 2 -8.35 -21.68 -11.39
C ARG A 2 -9.47 -22.35 -10.61
N SER A 3 -9.39 -23.66 -10.42
CA SER A 3 -10.42 -24.44 -9.72
C SER A 3 -10.47 -24.04 -8.25
N THR A 4 -11.51 -24.43 -7.51
CA THR A 4 -11.51 -24.31 -6.03
C THR A 4 -10.72 -25.45 -5.37
N SER A 5 -9.75 -26.01 -6.09
CA SER A 5 -8.81 -26.96 -5.52
C SER A 5 -7.99 -26.29 -4.43
N ILE A 6 -7.48 -27.09 -3.50
CA ILE A 6 -6.63 -26.58 -2.43
C ILE A 6 -5.35 -25.97 -3.00
N GLU A 7 -4.84 -26.52 -4.09
CA GLU A 7 -3.64 -26.09 -4.79
C GLU A 7 -3.81 -24.68 -5.37
N ASP A 8 -4.92 -24.44 -6.06
CA ASP A 8 -5.25 -23.14 -6.64
C ASP A 8 -5.48 -22.06 -5.57
N VAL A 9 -6.09 -22.45 -4.43
CA VAL A 9 -6.27 -21.56 -3.28
C VAL A 9 -4.93 -21.18 -2.66
N LYS A 10 -4.01 -22.13 -2.50
CA LYS A 10 -2.65 -21.84 -2.00
C LYS A 10 -1.91 -20.91 -2.95
N GLU A 11 -1.93 -21.19 -4.26
CA GLU A 11 -1.28 -20.34 -5.26
C GLU A 11 -1.86 -18.91 -5.25
N ALA A 12 -3.17 -18.75 -5.05
CA ALA A 12 -3.80 -17.43 -4.93
C ALA A 12 -3.37 -16.69 -3.65
N LEU A 13 -3.21 -17.38 -2.53
CA LEU A 13 -2.74 -16.80 -1.28
C LEU A 13 -1.26 -16.41 -1.34
N ASP A 14 -0.43 -17.22 -2.01
CA ASP A 14 0.98 -16.92 -2.24
C ASP A 14 1.16 -15.71 -3.16
N ASP A 15 0.44 -15.65 -4.31
CA ASP A 15 0.44 -14.49 -5.21
C ASP A 15 -0.05 -13.22 -4.49
N TYR A 16 -1.08 -13.35 -3.63
CA TYR A 16 -1.56 -12.24 -2.81
C TYR A 16 -0.50 -11.77 -1.81
N ARG A 17 0.21 -12.69 -1.16
CA ARG A 17 1.29 -12.38 -0.23
C ARG A 17 2.45 -11.70 -0.95
N GLU A 18 2.92 -12.22 -2.08
CA GLU A 18 4.02 -11.64 -2.85
C GLU A 18 3.73 -10.21 -3.28
N GLN A 19 2.51 -9.92 -3.73
CA GLN A 19 2.12 -8.57 -4.15
C GLN A 19 2.07 -7.55 -3.01
N ARG A 20 1.83 -7.98 -1.76
CA ARG A 20 1.48 -7.06 -0.66
C ARG A 20 2.46 -7.08 0.51
N PHE A 21 3.21 -8.16 0.70
CA PHE A 21 4.00 -8.38 1.90
C PHE A 21 5.06 -7.29 2.11
N ASP A 22 5.80 -6.92 1.07
CA ASP A 22 6.85 -5.91 1.17
C ASP A 22 6.30 -4.51 1.47
N HIS A 23 5.14 -4.18 0.91
CA HIS A 23 4.43 -2.93 1.20
C HIS A 23 3.95 -2.89 2.65
N VAL A 24 3.35 -3.98 3.13
CA VAL A 24 2.88 -4.08 4.52
C VAL A 24 4.06 -4.03 5.50
N LYS A 25 5.17 -4.73 5.20
CA LYS A 25 6.38 -4.71 6.02
C LYS A 25 6.95 -3.30 6.15
N THR A 26 7.07 -2.59 5.02
CA THR A 26 7.56 -1.20 4.99
C THR A 26 6.65 -0.28 5.79
N GLN A 27 5.33 -0.39 5.62
CA GLN A 27 4.35 0.40 6.38
C GLN A 27 4.36 0.05 7.87
N TYR A 28 4.56 -1.21 8.22
CA TYR A 28 4.67 -1.65 9.61
C TYR A 28 5.91 -1.04 10.28
N GLU A 29 7.07 -1.15 9.67
CA GLU A 29 8.31 -0.53 10.16
C GLU A 29 8.17 1.00 10.28
N ALA A 30 7.58 1.65 9.27
CA ALA A 30 7.30 3.09 9.30
C ALA A 30 6.35 3.47 10.44
N SER A 31 5.31 2.66 10.70
CA SER A 31 4.36 2.90 11.79
C SER A 31 5.03 2.81 13.16
N GLN A 32 5.96 1.87 13.36
CA GLN A 32 6.74 1.77 14.60
C GLN A 32 7.63 2.99 14.81
N TRP A 33 8.31 3.46 13.75
CA TRP A 33 9.10 4.68 13.82
C TRP A 33 8.26 5.92 14.10
N ASN A 34 7.10 6.04 13.45
CA ASN A 34 6.15 7.13 13.73
C ASN A 34 5.65 7.08 15.17
N ALA A 35 5.32 5.90 15.70
CA ALA A 35 4.90 5.75 17.08
C ALA A 35 5.99 6.20 18.06
N LYS A 36 7.27 5.85 17.80
CA LYS A 36 8.41 6.33 18.60
C LYS A 36 8.62 7.84 18.47
N LEU A 37 8.44 8.41 17.29
CA LEU A 37 8.54 9.86 17.09
C LEU A 37 7.44 10.64 17.83
N ILE A 38 6.21 10.11 17.88
CA ILE A 38 5.06 10.80 18.51
C ILE A 38 5.00 10.55 20.02
N TYR A 39 5.21 9.31 20.45
CA TYR A 39 4.99 8.88 21.84
C TYR A 39 6.26 8.47 22.59
N GLY A 40 7.42 8.41 21.92
CA GLY A 40 8.68 8.02 22.54
C GLY A 40 9.10 8.98 23.65
N HIS A 41 9.42 8.43 24.82
CA HIS A 41 9.77 9.18 26.02
C HIS A 41 11.27 9.23 26.29
N THR A 42 12.08 8.46 25.56
CA THR A 42 13.53 8.42 25.77
C THR A 42 14.21 9.69 25.29
N PHE A 43 15.37 10.02 25.88
CA PHE A 43 16.14 11.22 25.50
C PHE A 43 16.53 11.22 24.01
N LEU A 44 16.92 10.06 23.47
CA LEU A 44 17.24 9.90 22.05
C LEU A 44 16.01 10.14 21.17
N GLU A 45 14.84 9.59 21.52
CA GLU A 45 13.59 9.84 20.78
C GLU A 45 13.15 11.31 20.84
N ARG A 46 13.36 12.00 21.96
CA ARG A 46 13.11 13.44 22.09
C ARG A 46 14.03 14.27 21.18
N MET A 47 15.31 13.91 21.09
CA MET A 47 16.25 14.54 20.15
C MET A 47 15.87 14.25 18.70
N LEU A 48 15.52 13.00 18.38
CA LEU A 48 15.10 12.58 17.04
C LEU A 48 13.82 13.31 16.61
N ARG A 49 12.85 13.50 17.52
CA ARG A 49 11.63 14.27 17.30
C ARG A 49 11.89 15.75 17.05
N GLN A 50 12.73 16.38 17.87
CA GLN A 50 13.11 17.79 17.67
C GLN A 50 13.83 17.95 16.33
N GLY A 51 14.81 17.10 16.04
CA GLY A 51 15.54 17.13 14.77
C GLY A 51 14.62 16.90 13.57
N THR A 52 13.76 15.89 13.61
CA THR A 52 12.88 15.59 12.48
C THR A 52 11.80 16.65 12.27
N LEU A 53 11.13 17.13 13.33
CA LEU A 53 10.06 18.10 13.17
C LEU A 53 10.55 19.53 12.85
N HIS A 54 11.76 19.92 13.27
CA HIS A 54 12.32 21.23 12.93
C HIS A 54 13.16 21.24 11.64
N LEU A 55 13.89 20.17 11.33
CA LEU A 55 14.87 20.17 10.25
C LEU A 55 14.39 19.49 8.97
N LEU A 56 13.30 18.70 8.98
CA LEU A 56 12.82 18.12 7.74
C LEU A 56 12.24 19.20 6.82
N PRO A 57 12.77 19.35 5.59
CA PRO A 57 12.19 20.24 4.61
C PRO A 57 10.77 19.76 4.24
N LYS A 58 9.85 20.71 4.05
CA LYS A 58 8.46 20.42 3.63
C LYS A 58 8.39 19.58 2.35
N SER A 59 9.38 19.71 1.46
CA SER A 59 9.51 18.90 0.24
C SER A 59 9.69 17.41 0.53
N VAL A 60 10.46 17.07 1.57
CA VAL A 60 10.71 15.68 1.97
C VAL A 60 9.45 15.08 2.59
N HIS A 61 8.75 15.82 3.45
CA HIS A 61 7.45 15.37 3.98
C HIS A 61 6.44 15.11 2.87
N LYS A 62 6.33 16.03 1.91
CA LYS A 62 5.46 15.87 0.75
C LYS A 62 5.82 14.61 -0.05
N ASN A 63 7.11 14.36 -0.29
CA ASN A 63 7.56 13.18 -1.02
C ASN A 63 7.27 11.86 -0.30
N ILE A 64 7.37 11.85 1.04
CA ILE A 64 7.01 10.67 1.85
C ILE A 64 5.51 10.40 1.75
N SER A 65 4.67 11.41 2.00
CA SER A 65 3.21 11.25 1.88
C SER A 65 2.76 10.86 0.48
N ILE A 66 3.44 11.36 -0.56
CA ILE A 66 3.22 10.95 -1.95
C ILE A 66 3.52 9.46 -2.12
N LYS A 67 4.65 8.97 -1.58
CA LYS A 67 5.03 7.55 -1.70
C LYS A 67 4.05 6.64 -0.97
N ASP A 68 3.59 7.03 0.22
CA ASP A 68 2.60 6.27 0.98
C ASP A 68 1.24 6.21 0.27
N ALA A 69 0.81 7.31 -0.36
CA ALA A 69 -0.47 7.40 -1.06
C ALA A 69 -0.49 6.72 -2.45
N LYS A 70 0.65 6.23 -2.95
CA LYS A 70 0.76 5.58 -4.29
C LYS A 70 0.20 4.17 -4.32
N TYR A 71 0.26 3.44 -3.20
CA TYR A 71 -0.30 2.09 -3.11
C TYR A 71 -1.75 2.17 -2.64
N ARG A 72 -2.69 1.78 -3.51
CA ARG A 72 -4.13 1.81 -3.24
C ARG A 72 -4.66 0.38 -3.27
N PRO A 73 -4.70 -0.34 -2.14
CA PRO A 73 -5.25 -1.69 -2.13
C PRO A 73 -6.75 -1.62 -2.42
N GLN A 74 -7.14 -2.06 -3.61
CA GLN A 74 -8.54 -2.15 -3.99
C GLN A 74 -9.07 -3.59 -3.84
N VAL A 75 -10.37 -3.70 -3.58
CA VAL A 75 -11.08 -4.97 -3.57
C VAL A 75 -11.26 -5.44 -5.02
N ALA A 76 -10.84 -6.67 -5.30
CA ALA A 76 -10.62 -7.13 -6.67
C ALA A 76 -11.89 -7.30 -7.54
N PHE A 77 -13.08 -7.18 -6.95
CA PHE A 77 -14.38 -7.24 -7.65
C PHE A 77 -15.01 -5.87 -7.91
N LEU A 78 -14.36 -4.78 -7.49
CA LEU A 78 -14.83 -3.42 -7.72
C LEU A 78 -14.08 -2.77 -8.88
N PRO A 79 -14.74 -1.96 -9.71
CA PRO A 79 -14.08 -1.20 -10.78
C PRO A 79 -13.05 -0.25 -10.19
N GLN A 80 -11.90 -0.15 -10.86
CA GLN A 80 -10.84 0.77 -10.43
C GLN A 80 -11.40 2.18 -10.30
N ALA A 81 -11.17 2.79 -9.14
CA ALA A 81 -11.62 4.16 -8.92
C ALA A 81 -10.93 5.07 -9.95
N PRO A 82 -11.67 5.97 -10.64
CA PRO A 82 -11.07 6.88 -11.59
C PRO A 82 -9.98 7.68 -10.90
N ASP A 83 -8.83 7.85 -11.55
CA ASP A 83 -7.72 8.56 -10.92
C ASP A 83 -8.06 10.05 -10.82
N ARG A 84 -8.39 10.47 -9.60
CA ARG A 84 -8.65 11.87 -9.25
C ARG A 84 -7.42 12.53 -8.62
N GLY A 85 -6.32 11.78 -8.48
CA GLY A 85 -5.09 12.26 -7.89
C GLY A 85 -4.19 12.99 -8.88
N SER A 86 -3.25 13.77 -8.36
CA SER A 86 -2.16 14.39 -9.13
C SER A 86 -0.93 13.49 -9.27
N LEU A 87 -1.01 12.24 -8.80
CA LEU A 87 0.10 11.31 -8.67
C LEU A 87 -0.29 9.98 -9.29
N ALA A 88 0.56 9.46 -10.18
CA ALA A 88 0.36 8.15 -10.78
C ALA A 88 0.34 7.06 -9.71
N ALA A 89 -0.74 6.29 -9.67
CA ALA A 89 -0.83 5.07 -8.87
C ALA A 89 0.08 3.98 -9.45
N PHE A 90 0.55 3.06 -8.60
CA PHE A 90 1.25 1.87 -9.08
C PHE A 90 0.30 0.95 -9.87
N PRO A 91 0.81 0.20 -10.86
CA PRO A 91 0.00 -0.76 -11.59
C PRO A 91 -0.55 -1.81 -10.62
N GLN A 92 -1.87 -1.86 -10.51
CA GLN A 92 -2.58 -2.89 -9.73
C GLN A 92 -2.96 -4.02 -10.67
N LYS A 93 -2.64 -5.25 -10.29
CA LYS A 93 -3.05 -6.45 -11.03
C LYS A 93 -4.56 -6.67 -10.79
N PRO A 94 -5.43 -6.53 -11.79
CA PRO A 94 -6.85 -6.86 -11.63
C PRO A 94 -7.01 -8.38 -11.47
N SER A 95 -8.06 -8.83 -10.76
CA SER A 95 -8.32 -10.26 -10.70
C SER A 95 -8.78 -10.78 -12.06
N ARG A 96 -8.32 -11.97 -12.46
CA ARG A 96 -8.72 -12.62 -13.72
C ARG A 96 -10.24 -12.72 -13.85
N ARG A 97 -10.92 -13.13 -12.76
CA ARG A 97 -12.38 -13.23 -12.69
C ARG A 97 -13.05 -11.89 -13.01
N TYR A 98 -12.55 -10.80 -12.44
CA TYR A 98 -13.11 -9.48 -12.67
C TYR A 98 -12.92 -9.01 -14.12
N THR A 99 -11.75 -9.28 -14.72
CA THR A 99 -11.50 -8.98 -16.14
C THR A 99 -12.43 -9.79 -17.06
N GLU A 100 -12.65 -11.07 -16.75
CA GLU A 100 -13.58 -11.94 -17.49
C GLU A 100 -15.03 -11.46 -17.35
N GLU A 101 -15.47 -11.07 -16.16
CA GLU A 101 -16.80 -10.50 -15.91
C GLU A 101 -17.00 -9.18 -16.67
N GLN A 102 -15.99 -8.30 -16.75
CA GLN A 102 -16.04 -7.07 -17.54
C GLN A 102 -16.13 -7.32 -19.04
N GLN A 103 -15.46 -8.36 -19.56
CA GLN A 103 -15.50 -8.72 -20.98
C GLN A 103 -16.81 -9.41 -21.38
N ALA A 104 -17.45 -10.10 -20.43
CA ALA A 104 -18.71 -10.80 -20.64
C ALA A 104 -19.95 -9.89 -20.58
N VAL A 105 -19.83 -8.65 -20.08
CA VAL A 105 -20.89 -7.65 -20.14
C VAL A 105 -20.80 -6.92 -21.49
N PRO A 106 -21.71 -7.19 -22.46
CA PRO A 106 -21.73 -6.44 -23.71
C PRO A 106 -22.13 -4.98 -23.44
N VAL A 107 -21.42 -4.07 -24.10
CA VAL A 107 -21.72 -2.62 -24.15
C VAL A 107 -23.03 -2.37 -24.87
#